data_AF-A0A2M7EUT7-F1
#
_entry.id   AF-A0A2M7EUT7-F1
#
_cell.length_a   1.000
_cell.length_b   1.000
_cell.length_c   1.000
_cell.angle_alpha   90.00
_cell.angle_beta   90.00
_cell.angle_gamma   90.00
#
_symmetry.space_group_name_H-M   'P 1'
#
loop_
_entity.id
_entity.type
_entity.pdbx_description
1 polymer ?
#
loop_
_entity_poly.entity_id
_entity_poly.type
_entity_poly.pdbx_seq_one_letter_code
_entity_poly.pdbx_strand_id
1 'polypeptide(L)' 'MSDQKNKIARQFMEAIPHARALGMRLTRVSDGQAEIEMDYDARFIGDPETGVIHGGAISALMDTC' A
#
# COMPACT_ATOMS: atom_id res chain seq x y z
N MET A 1 -5.62 -4.86 23.41
CA MET A 1 -4.54 -5.67 22.78
C MET A 1 -4.47 -5.52 21.26
N SER A 2 -5.52 -5.07 20.55
CA SER A 2 -5.49 -4.82 19.10
C SER A 2 -4.69 -3.59 18.69
N ASP A 3 -4.78 -2.50 19.46
CA ASP A 3 -4.29 -1.19 18.99
C ASP A 3 -2.77 -1.10 18.92
N GLN A 4 -2.07 -1.78 19.82
CA GLN A 4 -0.61 -1.82 19.79
C GLN A 4 -0.08 -2.60 18.58
N LYS A 5 -0.70 -3.73 18.23
CA LYS A 5 -0.36 -4.50 17.02
C LYS A 5 -0.61 -3.67 15.76
N ASN A 6 -1.76 -2.99 15.68
CA ASN A 6 -2.10 -2.12 14.56
C ASN A 6 -1.11 -0.96 14.41
N LYS A 7 -0.69 -0.35 15.53
CA LYS A 7 0.27 0.74 15.53
C LYS A 7 1.66 0.28 15.06
N ILE A 8 2.13 -0.87 15.54
CA ILE A 8 3.41 -1.45 15.13
C ILE A 8 3.39 -1.80 13.63
N ALA A 9 2.29 -2.41 13.15
CA ALA A 9 2.16 -2.77 11.74
C ALA A 9 2.15 -1.55 10.81
N ARG A 10 1.47 -0.45 11.20
CA ARG A 10 1.52 0.83 10.46
C ARG A 10 2.93 1.42 10.43
N GLN A 11 3.61 1.46 11.58
CA GLN A 11 4.98 1.97 11.66
C GLN A 11 5.96 1.14 10.82
N PHE A 12 5.78 -0.17 10.77
CA PHE A 12 6.59 -1.05 9.92
C PHE A 12 6.38 -0.73 8.44
N MET A 13 5.14 -0.53 8.00
CA MET A 13 4.85 -0.17 6.62
C MET A 13 5.42 1.21 6.23
N GLU A 14 5.33 2.20 7.11
CA GLU A 14 5.93 3.53 6.91
C GLU A 14 7.46 3.50 6.83
N ALA A 15 8.09 2.49 7.43
CA ALA A 15 9.54 2.30 7.38
C ALA A 15 10.03 1.73 6.05
N ILE A 16 9.16 1.11 5.24
CA ILE A 16 9.51 0.54 3.93
C ILE A 16 9.56 1.68 2.90
N PRO A 17 10.74 2.05 2.36
CA PRO A 17 10.87 3.22 1.49
C PRO A 17 10.02 3.14 0.22
N HIS A 18 9.87 1.93 -0.33
CA HIS A 18 9.07 1.69 -1.53
C HIS A 18 7.56 1.86 -1.27
N ALA A 19 7.04 1.30 -0.18
CA ALA A 19 5.64 1.46 0.23
C ALA A 19 5.30 2.95 0.45
N ARG A 20 6.22 3.70 1.08
CA ARG A 20 6.07 5.15 1.24
C ARG A 20 6.10 5.91 -0.09
N ALA A 21 6.99 5.53 -1.00
CA ALA A 21 7.07 6.15 -2.32
C ALA A 21 5.78 5.96 -3.13
N LEU A 22 5.15 4.78 -3.00
CA LEU A 22 3.87 4.44 -3.61
C LEU A 22 2.65 4.94 -2.83
N GLY A 23 2.83 5.54 -1.64
CA GLY A 23 1.72 6.07 -0.83
C GLY A 23 0.83 4.99 -0.21
N MET A 24 1.36 3.78 -0.01
CA MET A 24 0.62 2.66 0.57
C MET A 24 0.31 2.90 2.06
N ARG A 25 -0.88 2.50 2.49
CA ARG A 25 -1.33 2.64 3.88
C ARG A 25 -2.03 1.38 4.37
N LEU A 26 -1.61 0.89 5.54
CA LEU A 26 -2.30 -0.18 6.25
C LEU A 26 -3.51 0.37 6.99
N THR A 27 -4.70 0.15 6.45
CA THR A 27 -5.94 0.69 7.01
C THR A 27 -6.50 -0.20 8.10
N ARG A 28 -6.43 -1.52 7.92
CA ARG A 28 -6.96 -2.51 8.87
C ARG A 28 -6.05 -3.73 9.02
N VAL A 29 -5.99 -4.23 10.25
CA VAL A 29 -5.40 -5.54 10.57
C VAL A 29 -6.36 -6.25 11.52
N SER A 30 -6.65 -7.51 11.22
CA SER A 30 -7.43 -8.42 12.06
C SER A 30 -6.83 -9.82 12.00
N ASP A 31 -7.41 -10.77 12.74
CA ASP A 31 -6.88 -12.14 12.79
C ASP A 31 -6.87 -12.79 11.40
N GLY A 32 -5.66 -12.95 10.85
CA GLY A 32 -5.43 -13.55 9.53
C GLY A 32 -5.72 -12.65 8.33
N GLN A 33 -5.95 -11.35 8.54
CA GLN A 33 -6.29 -10.41 7.46
C GLN A 33 -5.59 -9.06 7.63
N ALA A 34 -5.18 -8.48 6.51
CA ALA A 34 -4.68 -7.12 6.41
C ALA A 34 -5.32 -6.42 5.21
N GLU A 35 -5.64 -5.13 5.35
CA GLU A 35 -6.12 -4.28 4.28
C GLU A 35 -5.12 -3.16 4.06
N ILE A 36 -4.59 -3.08 2.83
CA ILE A 36 -3.66 -2.04 2.39
C ILE A 36 -4.32 -1.26 1.27
N GLU A 37 -4.25 0.06 1.34
CA GLU A 37 -4.75 0.96 0.30
C GLU A 37 -3.59 1.69 -0.37
N MET A 38 -3.74 1.93 -1.67
CA MET A 38 -2.90 2.80 -2.47
C MET A 38 -3.82 3.70 -3.29
N ASP A 39 -3.79 5.00 -3.03
CA ASP A 39 -4.62 5.95 -3.77
C ASP A 39 -4.21 5.98 -5.24
N TYR A 40 -5.17 6.22 -6.12
CA TYR A 40 -4.87 6.52 -7.51
C TYR A 40 -4.00 7.78 -7.56
N ASP A 41 -2.84 7.68 -8.22
CA ASP A 41 -1.88 8.76 -8.35
C ASP A 41 -1.38 8.83 -9.78
N ALA A 42 -1.46 10.02 -10.38
CA ALA A 42 -1.04 10.25 -11.75
C ALA A 42 0.45 9.92 -11.98
N ARG A 43 1.28 9.95 -10.93
CA ARG A 43 2.70 9.55 -10.98
C ARG A 43 2.89 8.07 -11.34
N PHE A 44 1.87 7.23 -11.15
CA PHE A 44 1.93 5.79 -11.38
C PHE A 44 1.16 5.35 -12.62
N ILE A 45 0.67 6.29 -13.44
CA ILE A 45 0.05 5.98 -14.73
C ILE A 45 1.09 5.36 -15.66
N GLY A 46 0.78 4.18 -16.21
CA GLY A 46 1.60 3.50 -17.21
C GLY A 46 1.26 3.94 -18.62
N ASP A 47 -0.02 4.08 -18.93
CA ASP A 47 -0.52 4.58 -20.21
C ASP A 47 -1.17 5.96 -20.03
N PRO A 48 -0.51 7.05 -20.48
CA PRO A 48 -1.01 8.41 -20.33
C PRO A 48 -2.30 8.69 -21.09
N GLU A 49 -2.60 7.98 -22.18
CA GLU A 49 -3.81 8.22 -22.98
C GLU A 49 -5.06 7.69 -22.28
N THR A 50 -4.94 6.54 -21.60
CA THR A 50 -6.06 5.89 -20.90
C THR A 50 -6.11 6.21 -19.41
N GLY A 51 -5.02 6.70 -18.82
CA GLY A 51 -4.90 6.95 -17.38
C GLY A 51 -4.79 5.67 -16.54
N VAL A 52 -4.47 4.54 -17.16
CA VAL A 52 -4.35 3.25 -16.47
C VAL A 52 -3.08 3.19 -15.64
N ILE A 53 -3.20 2.76 -14.38
CA ILE A 53 -2.05 2.55 -13.48
C ILE A 53 -1.13 1.46 -14.03
N HIS A 54 0.17 1.71 -13.97
CA HIS A 54 1.19 0.75 -14.39
C HIS A 54 1.09 -0.55 -13.58
N GLY A 55 1.09 -1.70 -14.25
CA GLY A 55 0.91 -3.00 -13.61
C GLY A 55 1.91 -3.27 -12.47
N GLY A 56 3.15 -2.78 -12.59
CA GLY A 56 4.16 -2.88 -11.54
C GLY A 56 3.78 -2.24 -10.20
N ALA A 57 3.01 -1.15 -10.20
CA ALA A 57 2.53 -0.53 -8.95
C ALA A 57 1.46 -1.41 -8.26
N ILE A 58 0.60 -2.05 -9.05
CA ILE A 58 -0.39 -3.01 -8.55
C ILE A 58 0.28 -4.28 -8.03
N SER A 59 1.27 -4.81 -8.76
CA SER A 59 2.05 -5.97 -8.32
C SER A 59 2.81 -5.70 -7.01
N ALA A 60 3.40 -4.51 -6.88
CA ALA A 60 4.07 -4.09 -5.63
C ALA A 60 3.08 -4.01 -4.45
N LEU A 61 1.85 -3.52 -4.69
CA LEU A 61 0.80 -3.49 -3.66
C LEU A 61 0.45 -4.91 -3.20
N MET A 62 0.29 -5.84 -4.14
CA MET A 62 -0.05 -7.23 -3.83
C MET A 62 1.06 -7.96 -3.06
N ASP A 63 2.33 -7.70 -3.38
CA ASP A 63 3.49 -8.33 -2.71
C ASP A 63 3.72 -7.82 -1.27
N THR A 64 3.08 -6.70 -0.90
CA THR A 64 3.27 -6.09 0.43
C THR A 64 2.40 -6.77 1.53
N CYS A 65 1.41 -7.58 1.15
CA CYS A 65 0.56 -8.36 2.08
C CYS A 65 1.17 -9.74 2.38
#